data_AF-A0A4R6L5Q0-F1
#
_entry.id   AF-A0A4R6L5Q0-F1
#
_cell.length_a   1.000
_cell.length_b   1.000
_cell.length_c   1.000
_cell.angle_alpha   90.00
_cell.angle_beta   90.00
_cell.angle_gamma   90.00
#
_symmetry.space_group_name_H-M   'P 1'
#
loop_
_entity.id
_entity.type
_entity.pdbx_description
1 polymer ?
#
loop_
_entity_poly.entity_id
_entity_poly.type
_entity_poly.pdbx_seq_one_letter_code
_entity_poly.pdbx_strand_id
1 'polypeptide(L)'
;MKNIFCLVLTIILLNACKVVNIDNDTVDGAYKAKGKDYLYSLILQKDSTFTIEYKGFEITSNCEGKWQMKGTDLIILKCNEPQNVAETLQSGYMSTRVIEVKVKSKRELIYNNVILKKDKL
;
A
#
# COMPACT_ATOMS: atom_id res chain seq x y z
N MET A 1 27.70 -48.12 0.75
CA MET A 1 27.49 -46.80 1.37
C MET A 1 27.37 -45.69 0.31
N LYS A 2 26.49 -45.84 -0.69
CA LYS A 2 26.33 -44.87 -1.80
C LYS A 2 24.90 -44.30 -1.86
N ASN A 3 23.92 -45.08 -1.40
CA ASN A 3 22.50 -44.69 -1.32
C ASN A 3 22.14 -43.71 -0.18
N ILE A 4 22.97 -43.59 0.86
CA ILE A 4 22.70 -42.66 1.97
C ILE A 4 23.03 -41.22 1.57
N PHE A 5 24.03 -41.02 0.70
CA PHE A 5 24.45 -39.70 0.25
C PHE A 5 23.40 -39.02 -0.65
N CYS A 6 22.63 -39.80 -1.41
CA CYS A 6 21.50 -39.29 -2.20
C CYS A 6 20.33 -38.80 -1.33
N LEU A 7 20.08 -39.44 -0.18
CA LEU A 7 18.95 -39.12 0.70
C LEU A 7 19.15 -37.81 1.47
N VAL A 8 20.40 -37.46 1.78
CA VAL A 8 20.75 -36.20 2.45
C VAL A 8 20.67 -35.01 1.48
N LEU A 9 20.99 -35.21 0.20
CA LEU A 9 20.97 -34.16 -0.82
C LEU A 9 19.55 -33.69 -1.16
N THR A 10 18.54 -34.55 -1.01
CA THR A 10 17.13 -34.22 -1.28
C THR A 10 16.47 -33.35 -0.20
N ILE A 11 16.97 -33.37 1.05
CA ILE A 11 16.34 -32.64 2.17
C ILE A 11 16.70 -31.14 2.16
N ILE A 12 17.81 -30.75 1.52
CA ILE A 12 18.30 -29.37 1.52
C ILE A 12 17.50 -28.45 0.58
N LEU A 13 16.75 -29.01 -0.37
CA LEU A 13 16.04 -28.23 -1.40
C LEU A 13 14.61 -27.77 -1.01
N LEU A 14 14.08 -28.18 0.15
CA LEU A 14 12.69 -27.88 0.53
C LEU A 14 12.50 -26.59 1.35
N ASN A 15 13.56 -25.83 1.66
CA ASN A 15 13.47 -24.62 2.50
C ASN A 15 13.40 -23.28 1.73
N ALA A 16 13.24 -23.30 0.41
CA ALA A 16 13.26 -22.09 -0.42
C ALA A 16 11.85 -21.57 -0.78
N CYS A 17 10.96 -21.41 0.20
CA CYS A 17 9.79 -20.55 0.05
C CYS A 17 9.39 -19.98 1.41
N LYS A 18 10.01 -18.85 1.80
CA LYS A 18 9.45 -18.00 2.85
C LYS A 18 8.30 -17.21 2.23
N VAL A 19 7.09 -17.76 2.25
CA VAL A 19 5.87 -16.98 2.02
C VAL A 19 5.79 -15.95 3.15
N VAL A 20 5.94 -14.68 2.81
CA VAL A 20 5.70 -13.59 3.76
C VAL A 20 4.20 -13.45 3.90
N ASN A 21 3.64 -14.04 4.96
CA ASN A 21 2.26 -13.75 5.35
C ASN A 21 2.24 -12.31 5.90
N ILE A 22 1.70 -11.39 5.09
CA ILE A 22 1.44 -10.01 5.49
C ILE A 22 -0.01 -9.95 5.95
N ASP A 23 -0.24 -10.11 7.25
CA ASP A 23 -1.55 -9.91 7.85
C ASP A 23 -1.89 -8.40 7.85
N ASN A 24 -3.19 -8.07 7.76
CA ASN A 24 -3.71 -6.69 7.77
C ASN A 24 -3.13 -5.85 8.93
N ASP A 25 -2.93 -6.49 10.09
CA ASP A 25 -2.36 -5.90 11.32
C ASP A 25 -0.89 -5.46 11.22
N THR A 26 -0.24 -5.67 10.07
CA THR A 26 1.15 -5.28 9.86
C THR A 26 1.34 -4.09 8.93
N VAL A 27 0.30 -3.74 8.15
CA VAL A 27 0.40 -2.74 7.08
C VAL A 27 -0.18 -1.39 7.48
N ASP A 28 -0.99 -1.32 8.54
CA ASP A 28 -1.44 -0.06 9.14
C ASP A 28 -0.26 0.82 9.57
N GLY A 29 -0.42 2.13 9.45
CA GLY A 29 0.60 3.12 9.80
C GLY A 29 0.71 4.27 8.80
N ALA A 30 1.63 5.18 9.10
CA ALA A 30 1.93 6.34 8.26
C ALA A 30 3.12 6.03 7.34
N TYR A 31 2.98 6.39 6.06
CA TYR A 31 3.98 6.20 5.03
C TYR A 31 4.22 7.50 4.29
N LYS A 32 5.49 7.83 4.04
CA LYS A 32 5.86 9.08 3.37
C LYS A 32 6.90 8.87 2.28
N ALA A 33 6.81 9.72 1.26
CA ALA A 33 7.88 9.93 0.30
C ALA A 33 8.03 11.43 0.07
N LYS A 34 9.23 11.96 0.28
CA LYS A 34 9.54 13.38 0.08
C LYS A 34 10.62 13.49 -0.99
N GLY A 35 10.29 14.18 -2.07
CA GLY A 35 11.25 14.65 -3.08
C GLY A 35 11.59 16.11 -2.85
N LYS A 36 12.30 16.71 -3.82
CA LYS A 36 12.61 18.13 -3.83
C LYS A 36 11.35 19.00 -3.91
N ASP A 37 10.46 18.63 -4.83
CA ASP A 37 9.29 19.44 -5.21
C ASP A 37 7.96 18.72 -4.92
N TYR A 38 7.99 17.61 -4.17
CA TYR A 38 6.79 16.88 -3.81
C TYR A 38 6.85 16.19 -2.44
N LEU A 39 5.68 15.97 -1.85
CA LEU A 39 5.45 15.15 -0.67
C LEU A 39 4.22 14.25 -0.89
N TYR A 40 4.39 12.95 -0.73
CA TYR A 40 3.32 11.99 -0.56
C TYR A 40 3.21 11.60 0.92
N SER A 41 1.98 11.54 1.42
CA SER A 41 1.65 11.02 2.75
C SER A 41 0.46 10.08 2.63
N LEU A 42 0.60 8.84 3.10
CA LEU A 42 -0.46 7.85 3.17
C LEU A 42 -0.56 7.34 4.60
N ILE A 43 -1.74 7.40 5.19
CA ILE A 43 -2.03 6.88 6.52
C ILE A 43 -3.08 5.80 6.37
N LEU A 44 -2.73 4.56 6.74
CA LEU A 44 -3.64 3.41 6.81
C LEU A 44 -3.99 3.17 8.26
N GLN A 45 -5.27 3.29 8.62
CA GLN A 45 -5.75 3.09 9.98
C GLN A 45 -6.29 1.67 10.17
N LYS A 46 -6.24 1.17 11.41
CA LYS A 46 -6.70 -0.20 11.77
C LYS A 46 -8.19 -0.43 11.53
N ASP A 47 -9.01 0.62 11.57
CA ASP A 47 -10.46 0.56 11.31
C ASP A 47 -10.81 0.55 9.81
N SER A 48 -9.82 0.21 8.97
CA SER A 48 -9.90 0.19 7.51
C SER A 48 -10.18 1.57 6.87
N THR A 49 -9.98 2.68 7.59
CA THR A 49 -9.97 4.02 6.99
C THR A 49 -8.57 4.44 6.55
N PHE A 50 -8.48 5.32 5.57
CA PHE A 50 -7.22 5.91 5.13
C PHE A 50 -7.36 7.39 4.81
N THR A 51 -6.21 8.06 4.84
CA THR A 51 -6.01 9.40 4.28
C THR A 51 -4.80 9.35 3.37
N ILE A 52 -4.92 9.83 2.14
CA ILE A 52 -3.80 10.05 1.23
C ILE A 52 -3.73 11.52 0.83
N GLU A 53 -2.53 12.07 0.86
CA GLU A 53 -2.25 13.45 0.51
C GLU A 53 -1.04 13.52 -0.41
N TYR A 54 -1.13 14.37 -1.42
CA TYR A 54 -0.04 14.78 -2.28
C TYR A 54 0.07 16.30 -2.24
N LYS A 55 1.29 16.79 -2.02
CA LYS A 55 1.66 18.20 -2.15
C LYS A 55 2.78 18.31 -3.19
N GLY A 56 2.52 19.01 -4.27
CA GLY A 56 3.52 19.50 -5.23
C GLY A 56 3.73 21.01 -5.07
N PHE A 57 4.48 21.60 -6.00
CA PHE A 57 4.78 23.04 -5.98
C PHE A 57 3.52 23.93 -6.02
N GLU A 58 2.56 23.62 -6.90
CA GLU A 58 1.31 24.41 -7.05
C GLU A 58 0.04 23.55 -6.90
N ILE A 59 0.20 22.24 -6.72
CA ILE A 59 -0.91 21.29 -6.73
C ILE A 59 -0.96 20.58 -5.39
N THR A 60 -2.11 20.65 -4.73
CA THR A 60 -2.42 19.81 -3.57
C THR A 60 -3.62 18.94 -3.90
N SER A 61 -3.55 17.66 -3.54
CA SER A 61 -4.70 16.76 -3.63
C SER A 61 -4.77 15.89 -2.41
N ASN A 62 -5.97 15.68 -1.89
CA ASN A 62 -6.24 14.75 -0.80
C ASN A 62 -7.33 13.76 -1.21
N CYS A 63 -7.37 12.64 -0.51
CA CYS A 63 -8.48 11.71 -0.56
C CYS A 63 -8.54 10.94 0.75
N GLU A 64 -9.76 10.74 1.24
CA GLU A 64 -10.04 9.92 2.41
C GLU A 64 -11.06 8.86 2.03
N GLY A 65 -11.02 7.71 2.71
CA GLY A 65 -12.01 6.68 2.49
C GLY A 65 -11.69 5.37 3.15
N LYS A 66 -12.08 4.28 2.51
CA LYS A 66 -11.86 2.91 3.01
C LYS A 66 -10.79 2.18 2.21
N TRP A 67 -9.95 1.44 2.91
CA TRP A 67 -8.95 0.57 2.29
C TRP A 67 -9.20 -0.89 2.63
N GLN A 68 -8.67 -1.77 1.79
CA GLN A 68 -8.67 -3.21 2.02
C GLN A 68 -7.44 -3.85 1.38
N MET A 69 -6.92 -4.92 1.99
CA MET A 69 -5.96 -5.80 1.31
C MET A 69 -6.68 -6.68 0.28
N LYS A 70 -6.01 -6.92 -0.85
CA LYS A 70 -6.33 -7.94 -1.84
C LYS A 70 -5.11 -8.86 -1.94
N GLY A 71 -5.23 -10.08 -1.43
CA GLY A 71 -4.07 -10.96 -1.29
C GLY A 71 -3.06 -10.40 -0.28
N THR A 72 -1.77 -10.63 -0.53
CA THR A 72 -0.68 -10.26 0.40
C THR A 72 0.10 -9.03 -0.03
N ASP A 73 -0.07 -8.57 -1.28
CA ASP A 73 0.81 -7.59 -1.91
C ASP A 73 0.07 -6.39 -2.53
N LEU A 74 -1.25 -6.33 -2.42
CA LEU A 74 -2.06 -5.25 -2.99
C LEU A 74 -3.01 -4.64 -1.97
N ILE A 75 -2.97 -3.33 -1.85
CA ILE A 75 -3.93 -2.52 -1.09
C ILE A 75 -4.80 -1.77 -2.11
N ILE A 76 -6.12 -1.85 -1.92
CA ILE A 76 -7.10 -1.08 -2.68
C ILE A 76 -7.62 0.04 -1.78
N LEU A 77 -7.39 1.29 -2.18
CA LEU A 77 -7.96 2.46 -1.55
C LEU A 77 -9.17 2.92 -2.36
N LYS A 78 -10.31 3.12 -1.70
CA LYS A 78 -11.51 3.69 -2.31
C LYS A 78 -11.78 5.04 -1.68
N CYS A 79 -11.56 6.12 -2.44
CA CYS A 79 -11.93 7.46 -2.00
C CYS A 79 -13.45 7.52 -1.77
N ASN A 80 -13.88 8.10 -0.66
CA ASN A 80 -15.30 8.37 -0.44
C ASN A 80 -15.81 9.33 -1.53
N GLU A 81 -17.06 9.14 -1.94
CA GLU A 81 -17.75 10.15 -2.74
C GLU A 81 -17.91 11.43 -1.91
N PRO A 82 -17.81 12.61 -2.55
CA PRO A 82 -17.97 13.88 -1.84
C PRO A 82 -19.31 13.92 -1.11
N GLN A 83 -19.31 14.34 0.16
CA GLN A 83 -20.54 14.41 0.98
C GLN A 83 -21.49 15.54 0.55
N ASN A 84 -21.05 16.43 -0.34
CA ASN A 84 -21.82 17.57 -0.81
C ASN A 84 -22.02 17.54 -2.33
N VAL A 85 -23.29 17.62 -2.75
CA VAL A 85 -23.74 17.77 -4.15
C VAL A 85 -23.02 18.87 -4.93
N ALA A 86 -22.52 19.93 -4.27
CA ALA A 86 -21.75 20.99 -4.91
C ALA A 86 -20.39 20.52 -5.47
N GLU A 87 -19.70 19.61 -4.77
CA GLU A 87 -18.43 19.02 -5.24
C GLU A 87 -18.66 18.01 -6.37
N THR A 88 -19.81 17.33 -6.37
CA THR A 88 -20.26 16.45 -7.47
C THR A 88 -20.55 17.23 -8.74
N LEU A 89 -21.10 18.45 -8.62
CA LEU A 89 -21.44 19.30 -9.76
C LEU A 89 -20.21 19.99 -10.39
N GLN A 90 -19.20 20.32 -9.58
CA GLN A 90 -17.95 20.92 -10.06
C GLN A 90 -17.02 19.92 -10.75
N SER A 91 -17.12 18.62 -10.45
CA SER A 91 -16.24 17.60 -11.02
C SER A 91 -16.67 17.07 -12.39
N GLY A 92 -17.85 17.46 -12.90
CA GLY A 92 -18.21 17.33 -14.31
C GLY A 92 -18.13 15.90 -14.91
N TYR A 93 -18.27 14.85 -14.10
CA TYR A 93 -17.99 13.41 -14.32
C TYR A 93 -16.73 12.96 -13.56
N MET A 94 -16.89 12.07 -12.57
CA MET A 94 -16.24 10.74 -12.50
C MET A 94 -16.24 10.14 -11.08
N SER A 95 -16.89 8.97 -11.00
CA SER A 95 -16.56 7.73 -10.25
C SER A 95 -15.68 7.82 -9.00
N THR A 96 -16.11 7.13 -7.95
CA THR A 96 -15.29 6.63 -6.84
C THR A 96 -13.84 6.35 -7.30
N ARG A 97 -12.88 7.18 -6.87
CA ARG A 97 -11.47 7.03 -7.26
C ARG A 97 -10.92 5.81 -6.55
N VAL A 98 -10.63 4.76 -7.32
CA VAL A 98 -9.96 3.56 -6.83
C VAL A 98 -8.47 3.71 -7.08
N ILE A 99 -7.69 3.60 -6.01
CA ILE A 99 -6.22 3.70 -6.04
C ILE A 99 -5.63 2.36 -5.64
N GLU A 100 -4.67 1.89 -6.42
CA GLU A 100 -3.90 0.68 -6.14
C GLU A 100 -2.55 1.04 -5.52
N VAL A 101 -2.23 0.39 -4.40
CA VAL A 101 -0.94 0.54 -3.71
C VAL A 101 -0.34 -0.83 -3.51
N LYS A 102 0.88 -1.06 -4.03
CA LYS A 102 1.55 -2.36 -3.91
C LYS A 102 2.36 -2.41 -2.61
N VAL A 103 2.32 -3.54 -1.92
CA VAL A 103 3.15 -3.80 -0.75
C VAL A 103 4.47 -4.39 -1.21
N LYS A 104 5.56 -3.63 -1.04
CA LYS A 104 6.91 -4.12 -1.29
C LYS A 104 7.48 -4.83 -0.06
N SER A 105 7.20 -4.29 1.13
CA SER A 105 7.53 -4.90 2.41
C SER A 105 6.63 -4.32 3.51
N LYS A 106 6.71 -4.86 4.74
CA LYS A 106 6.03 -4.31 5.93
C LYS A 106 6.34 -2.83 6.22
N ARG A 107 7.38 -2.27 5.60
CA ARG A 107 7.83 -0.89 5.79
C ARG A 107 7.83 -0.06 4.51
N GLU A 108 7.52 -0.64 3.36
CA GLU A 108 7.62 0.03 2.07
C GLU A 108 6.41 -0.30 1.20
N LEU A 109 5.74 0.76 0.74
CA LEU A 109 4.64 0.70 -0.21
C LEU A 109 5.05 1.35 -1.53
N ILE A 110 4.44 0.95 -2.63
CA ILE A 110 4.61 1.55 -3.94
C ILE A 110 3.28 2.14 -4.38
N TYR A 111 3.27 3.45 -4.61
CA TYR A 111 2.14 4.19 -5.16
C TYR A 111 2.65 5.18 -6.20
N ASN A 112 2.03 5.23 -7.39
CA ASN A 112 2.47 6.05 -8.53
C ASN A 112 3.97 5.92 -8.85
N ASN A 113 4.50 4.69 -8.82
CA ASN A 113 5.94 4.39 -8.99
C ASN A 113 6.88 5.03 -7.94
N VAL A 114 6.34 5.60 -6.88
CA VAL A 114 7.09 6.16 -5.75
C VAL A 114 7.06 5.17 -4.58
N ILE A 115 8.23 4.96 -3.97
CA ILE A 115 8.35 4.15 -2.75
C ILE A 115 8.04 5.03 -1.55
N LEU A 116 6.94 4.75 -0.86
CA LEU A 116 6.60 5.34 0.43
C LEU A 116 7.17 4.48 1.54
N LYS A 117 7.91 5.11 2.45
CA LYS A 117 8.51 4.45 3.59
C LYS A 117 7.67 4.68 4.83
N LYS A 118 7.47 3.63 5.62
CA LYS A 118 6.76 3.70 6.90
C LYS A 118 7.56 4.61 7.84
N ASP A 119 6.92 5.70 8.29
CA ASP A 119 7.49 6.61 9.27
C ASP A 119 7.87 5.81 10.52
N LYS A 120 9.04 6.13 11.07
CA LYS A 120 9.40 5.64 12.40
C LYS A 120 8.59 6.49 13.38
N LEU A 121 7.76 5.84 14.20
CA LEU A 121 7.34 6.41 15.47
C LEU A 121 8.59 6.78 16.28
#